data_AF-A0A7V4MPS9-F1
#
_entry.id   AF-A0A7V4MPS9-F1
#
_cell.length_a   1.000
_cell.length_b   1.000
_cell.length_c   1.000
_cell.angle_alpha   90.00
_cell.angle_beta   90.00
_cell.angle_gamma   90.00
#
_symmetry.space_group_name_H-M   'P 1'
#
loop_
_entity.id
_entity.type
_entity.pdbx_description
1 polymer ?
#
loop_
_entity_poly.entity_id
_entity_poly.type
_entity_poly.pdbx_seq_one_letter_code
_entity_poly.pdbx_strand_id
1 'polypeptide(L)'
;MPTAGERVDAMHMGTPKRARRRGFTLIELLITLLIMAILMAVAVPLYLAAVSNAEITTCRANMQAIANADQAYRARSSTYEYTTDLDQLPLDLGSIPVCPGGGEYSITISDGSEHAKNGKLVPEGGLVIHCNVEAHGVFAPGIDGE
;
A
#
# COMPACT_ATOMS: atom_id res chain seq x y z
N MET A 1 32.58 -89.25 9.56
CA MET A 1 32.74 -88.10 8.64
C MET A 1 31.57 -87.15 8.88
N PRO A 2 31.83 -85.85 9.13
CA PRO A 2 30.84 -84.81 9.43
C PRO A 2 30.12 -84.37 8.13
N THR A 3 29.01 -83.64 8.12
CA THR A 3 29.00 -82.17 8.19
C THR A 3 27.69 -81.60 8.73
N ALA A 4 27.83 -80.67 9.67
CA ALA A 4 27.18 -79.35 9.76
C ALA A 4 25.66 -79.31 9.49
N GLY A 5 24.77 -79.04 10.45
CA GLY A 5 24.87 -77.91 11.38
C GLY A 5 24.38 -76.64 10.70
N GLU A 6 23.15 -76.64 10.19
CA GLU A 6 22.52 -75.42 9.70
C GLU A 6 21.92 -74.68 10.90
N ARG A 7 22.71 -73.74 11.42
CA ARG A 7 22.28 -72.78 12.44
C ARG A 7 21.28 -71.85 11.78
N VAL A 8 20.01 -71.96 12.17
CA VAL A 8 19.01 -70.94 11.85
C VAL A 8 19.33 -69.75 12.76
N ASP A 9 20.06 -68.79 12.21
CA ASP A 9 20.41 -67.55 12.91
C ASP A 9 19.11 -66.79 13.23
N ALA A 10 18.87 -66.59 14.52
CA ALA A 10 17.75 -65.82 15.02
C ALA A 10 17.81 -64.40 14.42
N MET A 11 16.86 -64.09 13.54
CA MET A 11 16.60 -62.73 13.06
C MET A 11 16.36 -61.85 14.28
N HIS A 12 17.39 -61.09 14.66
CA HIS A 12 17.34 -60.13 15.74
C HIS A 12 16.41 -58.99 15.30
N MET A 13 15.13 -59.12 15.62
CA MET A 13 14.12 -58.06 15.47
C MET A 13 14.50 -56.92 16.41
N GLY A 14 15.38 -56.05 15.94
CA GLY A 14 15.75 -54.83 16.65
C GLY A 14 14.49 -54.02 16.91
N THR A 15 14.09 -53.97 18.18
CA THR A 15 12.93 -53.18 18.62
C THR A 15 13.08 -51.74 18.14
N PRO A 16 12.14 -51.17 17.38
CA PRO A 16 12.24 -49.80 16.93
C PRO A 16 12.30 -48.88 18.15
N LYS A 17 13.42 -48.16 18.33
CA LYS A 17 13.55 -47.13 19.36
C LYS A 17 12.48 -46.08 19.09
N ARG A 18 11.41 -46.07 19.90
CA ARG A 18 10.37 -45.03 19.84
C ARG A 18 11.06 -43.67 19.98
N ALA A 19 11.10 -42.90 18.90
CA ALA A 19 11.52 -41.51 18.94
C ALA A 19 10.62 -40.79 19.94
N ARG A 20 11.20 -40.31 21.04
CA ARG A 20 10.49 -39.64 22.12
C ARG A 20 9.95 -38.33 21.54
N ARG A 21 8.67 -38.28 21.20
CA ARG A 21 8.00 -37.06 20.71
C ARG A 21 8.11 -36.01 21.81
N ARG A 22 8.90 -34.97 21.57
CA ARG A 22 8.96 -33.78 22.42
C ARG A 22 7.74 -32.93 22.06
N GLY A 23 6.83 -32.73 23.01
CA GLY A 23 5.74 -31.76 22.88
C GLY A 23 6.16 -30.39 23.39
N PHE A 24 5.61 -29.34 22.81
CA PHE A 24 5.71 -27.98 23.36
C PHE A 24 5.13 -27.94 24.78
N THR A 25 5.79 -27.23 25.69
CA THR A 25 5.25 -27.00 27.03
C THR A 25 4.28 -25.82 27.02
N LEU A 26 3.25 -25.83 27.89
CA LEU A 26 2.32 -24.70 28.00
C LEU A 26 3.04 -23.39 28.38
N ILE A 27 4.10 -23.50 29.17
CA ILE A 27 4.91 -22.35 29.58
C ILE A 27 5.68 -21.73 28.41
N GLU A 28 6.12 -22.54 27.44
CA GLU A 28 6.85 -22.10 26.25
C GLU A 28 5.94 -21.30 25.30
N LEU A 29 4.68 -21.72 25.16
CA LEU A 29 3.65 -20.95 24.45
C LEU A 29 3.31 -19.64 25.20
N LEU A 30 3.25 -19.68 26.53
CA LEU A 30 2.91 -18.51 27.35
C LEU A 30 3.98 -17.41 27.23
N ILE A 31 5.26 -17.77 27.33
CA ILE A 31 6.37 -16.81 27.22
C ILE A 31 6.44 -16.22 25.80
N THR A 32 6.19 -17.02 24.75
CA THR A 32 6.21 -16.51 23.37
C THR A 32 5.08 -15.52 23.11
N LEU A 33 3.86 -15.78 23.59
CA LEU A 33 2.75 -14.83 23.46
C LEU A 33 3.01 -13.54 24.25
N LEU A 34 3.64 -13.64 25.42
CA LEU A 34 4.05 -12.47 26.20
C LEU A 34 5.02 -11.59 25.41
N ILE A 35 6.06 -12.17 24.80
CA ILE A 35 7.03 -11.42 24.00
C ILE A 35 6.37 -10.85 22.73
N MET A 36 5.54 -11.63 22.04
CA MET A 36 4.80 -11.17 20.85
C MET A 36 3.89 -9.98 21.19
N ALA A 37 3.21 -9.99 22.33
CA ALA A 37 2.36 -8.87 22.76
C ALA A 37 3.17 -7.58 22.95
N ILE A 38 4.36 -7.67 23.55
CA ILE A 38 5.25 -6.51 23.74
C ILE A 38 5.72 -5.96 22.38
N LEU A 39 6.09 -6.83 21.44
CA LEU A 39 6.51 -6.40 20.10
C LEU A 39 5.36 -5.75 19.32
N MET A 40 4.17 -6.36 19.36
CA MET A 40 2.98 -5.84 18.66
C MET A 40 2.54 -4.47 19.17
N ALA A 41 2.68 -4.20 20.46
CA ALA A 41 2.36 -2.90 21.04
C ALA A 41 3.13 -1.74 20.38
N VAL A 42 4.36 -1.98 19.93
CA VAL A 42 5.19 -0.98 19.21
C VAL A 42 5.04 -1.11 17.70
N ALA A 43 4.96 -2.34 17.18
CA ALA A 43 4.95 -2.60 15.75
C ALA A 43 3.68 -2.10 15.04
N VAL A 44 2.50 -2.26 15.66
CA VAL A 44 1.22 -1.88 15.05
C VAL A 44 1.12 -0.37 14.77
N PRO A 45 1.34 0.55 15.73
CA PRO A 45 1.24 1.98 15.44
C PRO A 45 2.28 2.45 14.41
N LEU A 46 3.48 1.88 14.44
CA LEU A 46 4.53 2.17 13.45
C LEU A 46 4.10 1.72 12.04
N TYR A 47 3.54 0.52 11.93
CA TYR A 47 3.03 -0.01 10.67
C TYR A 47 1.89 0.85 10.11
N LEU A 48 0.92 1.24 10.94
CA LEU A 48 -0.20 2.09 10.53
C LEU A 48 0.26 3.47 10.05
N ALA A 49 1.22 4.08 10.74
CA ALA A 49 1.81 5.34 10.30
C ALA A 49 2.55 5.20 8.95
N ALA A 50 3.27 4.10 8.74
CA ALA A 50 3.93 3.82 7.47
C ALA A 50 2.94 3.66 6.31
N VAL A 51 1.83 2.93 6.54
CA VAL A 51 0.75 2.77 5.55
C VAL A 51 0.11 4.12 5.23
N SER A 52 -0.27 4.91 6.24
CA SER A 52 -0.88 6.23 6.03
C SER A 52 0.03 7.18 5.24
N ASN A 53 1.33 7.18 5.52
CA ASN A 53 2.30 7.98 4.75
C ASN A 53 2.42 7.50 3.29
N ALA A 54 2.36 6.18 3.06
CA ALA A 54 2.37 5.62 1.72
C ALA A 54 1.10 6.01 0.95
N GLU A 55 -0.06 5.96 1.59
CA GLU A 55 -1.34 6.41 1.01
C GLU A 55 -1.29 7.88 0.59
N ILE A 56 -0.79 8.77 1.45
CA ILE A 56 -0.62 10.21 1.13
C ILE A 56 0.30 10.38 -0.09
N THR A 57 1.42 9.65 -0.12
CA THR A 57 2.43 9.76 -1.18
C THR A 57 1.88 9.27 -2.51
N THR A 58 1.23 8.11 -2.53
CA THR A 58 0.59 7.55 -3.72
C THR A 58 -0.58 8.42 -4.18
N CYS A 59 -1.38 8.96 -3.25
CA CYS A 59 -2.44 9.90 -3.59
C CYS A 59 -1.90 11.15 -4.30
N ARG A 60 -0.78 11.70 -3.81
CA ARG A 60 -0.11 12.83 -4.47
C ARG A 60 0.38 12.48 -5.87
N ALA A 61 0.97 11.29 -6.05
CA ALA A 61 1.41 10.81 -7.36
C ALA A 61 0.23 10.65 -8.34
N ASN A 62 -0.91 10.12 -7.87
CA ASN A 62 -2.13 10.02 -8.66
C ASN A 62 -2.65 11.40 -9.08
N MET A 63 -2.74 12.36 -8.14
CA MET A 63 -3.16 13.74 -8.46
C MET A 63 -2.21 14.42 -9.46
N GLN A 64 -0.91 14.15 -9.36
CA GLN A 64 0.07 14.64 -10.33
C GLN A 64 -0.11 14.00 -11.71
N ALA A 65 -0.42 12.70 -11.78
CA ALA A 65 -0.73 12.02 -13.03
C ALA A 65 -2.00 12.59 -13.69
N ILE A 66 -3.04 12.85 -12.90
CA ILE A 66 -4.27 13.52 -13.34
C ILE A 66 -3.96 14.93 -13.87
N ALA A 67 -3.17 15.72 -13.13
CA ALA A 67 -2.75 17.04 -13.56
C ALA A 67 -1.99 17.02 -14.90
N ASN A 68 -1.09 16.06 -15.08
CA ASN A 68 -0.35 15.89 -16.33
C ASN A 68 -1.27 15.49 -17.50
N ALA A 69 -2.25 14.62 -17.26
CA ALA A 69 -3.24 14.23 -18.25
C ALA A 69 -4.11 15.43 -18.67
N ASP A 70 -4.50 16.27 -17.72
CA ASP A 70 -5.27 17.50 -17.99
C ASP A 70 -4.44 18.57 -18.71
N GLN A 71 -3.15 18.70 -18.38
CA GLN A 71 -2.23 19.52 -19.16
C GLN A 71 -2.09 19.03 -20.62
N ALA A 72 -2.04 17.71 -20.82
CA ALA A 72 -2.01 17.12 -22.16
C ALA A 72 -3.33 17.31 -22.91
N TYR A 73 -4.47 17.23 -22.21
CA TYR A 73 -5.79 17.54 -22.74
C TYR A 73 -5.85 19.01 -23.20
N ARG A 74 -5.45 19.95 -22.34
CA ARG A 74 -5.41 21.39 -22.65
C ARG A 74 -4.58 21.69 -23.90
N ALA A 75 -3.44 21.03 -24.05
CA ALA A 75 -2.56 21.20 -25.22
C ALA A 75 -3.18 20.71 -26.53
N ARG A 76 -4.18 19.81 -26.47
CA ARG A 76 -4.90 19.26 -27.63
C ARG A 76 -6.24 19.96 -27.88
N SER A 77 -6.82 20.58 -26.85
CA SER A 77 -8.07 21.32 -26.94
C SER A 77 -7.91 22.59 -27.78
N SER A 78 -8.92 22.92 -28.60
CA SER A 78 -8.94 24.15 -29.38
C SER A 78 -9.14 25.41 -28.52
N THR A 79 -9.70 25.28 -27.32
CA THR A 79 -9.91 26.41 -26.41
C THR A 79 -8.72 26.67 -25.49
N TYR A 80 -7.76 25.74 -25.44
CA TYR A 80 -6.63 25.78 -24.51
C TYR A 80 -7.08 25.93 -23.03
N GLU A 81 -8.22 25.34 -22.69
CA GLU A 81 -8.76 25.28 -21.34
C GLU A 81 -8.52 23.92 -20.70
N TYR A 82 -8.37 23.93 -19.38
CA TYR A 82 -8.43 22.73 -18.55
C TYR A 82 -9.85 22.17 -18.51
N THR A 83 -10.02 20.87 -18.27
CA THR A 83 -11.34 20.26 -18.08
C THR A 83 -11.56 19.92 -16.60
N THR A 84 -12.79 20.09 -16.12
CA THR A 84 -13.21 19.60 -14.81
C THR A 84 -13.77 18.17 -14.88
N ASP A 85 -14.00 17.66 -16.08
CA ASP A 85 -14.47 16.31 -16.33
C ASP A 85 -13.28 15.35 -16.47
N LEU A 86 -13.13 14.46 -15.48
CA LEU A 86 -12.08 13.45 -15.42
C LEU A 86 -12.21 12.39 -16.53
N ASP A 87 -13.42 12.15 -17.04
CA ASP A 87 -13.65 11.14 -18.08
C ASP A 87 -13.11 11.57 -19.46
N GLN A 88 -12.88 12.87 -19.65
CA GLN A 88 -12.26 13.41 -20.87
C GLN A 88 -10.73 13.25 -20.90
N LEU A 89 -10.12 12.90 -19.76
CA LEU A 89 -8.68 12.85 -19.66
C LEU A 89 -8.10 11.57 -20.28
N PRO A 90 -7.05 11.68 -21.12
CA PRO A 90 -6.35 10.53 -21.63
C PRO A 90 -5.45 9.95 -20.53
N LEU A 91 -6.04 9.20 -19.59
CA LEU A 91 -5.31 8.46 -18.58
C LEU A 91 -4.76 7.17 -19.18
N ASP A 92 -3.45 6.93 -19.03
CA ASP A 92 -2.74 5.77 -19.58
C ASP A 92 -3.33 4.39 -19.16
N LEU A 93 -4.19 4.36 -18.14
CA LEU A 93 -4.79 3.15 -17.57
C LEU A 93 -6.29 2.99 -17.87
N GLY A 94 -6.91 3.89 -18.65
CA GLY A 94 -8.31 3.74 -19.11
C GLY A 94 -9.40 3.87 -18.04
N SER A 95 -9.05 4.04 -16.76
CA SER A 95 -9.96 4.33 -15.66
C SER A 95 -9.34 5.33 -14.69
N ILE A 96 -10.17 6.18 -14.10
CA ILE A 96 -9.76 7.11 -13.04
C ILE A 96 -9.22 6.30 -11.86
N PRO A 97 -7.99 6.58 -11.37
CA PRO A 97 -7.45 5.86 -10.22
C PRO A 97 -8.29 6.16 -8.97
N VAL A 98 -8.50 5.15 -8.13
CA VAL A 98 -9.09 5.35 -6.80
C VAL A 98 -7.99 5.79 -5.84
N CYS A 99 -8.32 6.69 -4.92
CA CYS A 99 -7.39 7.08 -3.89
C CYS A 99 -7.07 5.87 -2.98
N PRO A 100 -5.80 5.61 -2.62
CA PRO A 100 -5.44 4.46 -1.78
C PRO A 100 -6.08 4.49 -0.37
N GLY A 101 -6.50 5.67 0.11
CA GLY A 101 -7.30 5.83 1.33
C GLY A 101 -8.81 5.63 1.14
N GLY A 102 -9.26 5.16 -0.03
CA GLY A 102 -10.67 4.86 -0.33
C GLY A 102 -11.50 6.03 -0.85
N GLY A 103 -10.88 7.15 -1.20
CA GLY A 103 -11.54 8.33 -1.73
C GLY A 103 -11.56 8.45 -3.25
N GLU A 104 -12.15 9.54 -3.71
CA GLU A 104 -12.27 9.93 -5.12
C GLU A 104 -11.53 11.24 -5.39
N TYR A 105 -11.26 11.48 -6.68
CA TYR A 105 -10.64 12.71 -7.16
C TYR A 105 -11.68 13.58 -7.85
N SER A 106 -11.52 14.90 -7.74
CA SER A 106 -12.27 15.88 -8.51
C SER A 106 -11.36 17.01 -8.98
N ILE A 107 -11.73 17.63 -10.09
CA ILE A 107 -10.98 18.75 -10.66
C ILE A 107 -11.80 20.03 -10.53
N THR A 108 -11.16 21.09 -10.08
CA THR A 108 -11.70 22.45 -10.10
C THR A 108 -10.74 23.39 -10.80
N ILE A 109 -11.30 24.49 -11.30
CA ILE A 109 -10.54 25.63 -11.80
C ILE A 109 -10.69 26.73 -10.77
N SER A 110 -9.56 27.19 -10.23
CA SER A 110 -9.53 28.18 -9.17
C SER A 110 -10.14 29.50 -9.65
N ASP A 111 -10.98 30.08 -8.80
CA ASP A 111 -11.49 31.45 -8.89
C ASP A 111 -10.62 32.44 -8.10
N GLY A 112 -9.40 32.04 -7.72
CA GLY A 112 -8.47 32.83 -6.92
C GLY A 112 -8.65 32.66 -5.41
N SER A 113 -9.63 31.87 -4.95
CA SER A 113 -9.86 31.58 -3.53
C SER A 113 -9.26 30.26 -3.05
N GLU A 114 -8.90 29.36 -3.98
CA GLU A 114 -8.35 28.05 -3.64
C GLU A 114 -6.91 28.15 -3.12
N HIS A 115 -6.56 27.28 -2.18
CA HIS A 115 -5.22 27.20 -1.60
C HIS A 115 -4.58 25.87 -1.98
N ALA A 116 -3.31 25.91 -2.38
CA ALA A 116 -2.50 24.71 -2.56
C ALA A 116 -2.17 24.06 -1.20
N LYS A 117 -1.62 22.84 -1.22
CA LYS A 117 -1.31 22.11 0.03
C LYS A 117 -0.30 22.85 0.91
N ASN A 118 0.60 23.62 0.31
CA ASN A 118 1.55 24.49 1.02
C ASN A 118 0.95 25.80 1.57
N GLY A 119 -0.36 26.02 1.41
CA GLY A 119 -1.06 27.22 1.88
C GLY A 119 -0.92 28.44 0.98
N LYS A 120 -0.23 28.33 -0.17
CA LYS A 120 -0.16 29.41 -1.16
C LYS A 120 -1.45 29.46 -1.98
N LEU A 121 -1.92 30.66 -2.28
CA LEU A 121 -3.08 30.89 -3.14
C LEU A 121 -2.83 30.37 -4.56
N VAL A 122 -3.84 29.71 -5.12
CA VAL A 122 -3.87 29.30 -6.52
C VAL A 122 -4.47 30.43 -7.35
N PRO A 123 -3.77 30.96 -8.37
CA PRO A 123 -4.28 32.05 -9.19
C PRO A 123 -5.56 31.65 -9.94
N GLU A 124 -6.38 32.65 -10.29
CA GLU A 124 -7.56 32.45 -11.15
C GLU A 124 -7.20 31.71 -12.45
N GLY A 125 -8.03 30.72 -12.81
CA GLY A 125 -7.77 29.85 -13.96
C GLY A 125 -6.75 28.73 -13.71
N GLY A 126 -6.20 28.65 -12.49
CA GLY A 126 -5.31 27.57 -12.08
C GLY A 126 -6.04 26.25 -11.91
N LEU A 127 -5.41 25.15 -12.32
CA LEU A 127 -5.92 23.81 -12.12
C LEU A 127 -5.74 23.39 -10.66
N VAL A 128 -6.77 22.79 -10.05
CA VAL A 128 -6.69 22.20 -8.72
C VAL A 128 -7.31 20.80 -8.73
N ILE A 129 -6.58 19.84 -8.20
CA ILE A 129 -7.04 18.47 -8.03
C ILE A 129 -7.32 18.26 -6.55
N HIS A 130 -8.53 17.84 -6.25
CA HIS A 130 -8.99 17.55 -4.89
C HIS A 130 -9.06 16.04 -4.68
N CYS A 131 -8.67 15.59 -3.49
CA CYS A 131 -9.05 14.30 -2.97
C CYS A 131 -10.03 14.51 -1.82
N ASN A 132 -11.15 13.79 -1.82
CA ASN A 132 -12.16 13.91 -0.75
C ASN A 132 -11.71 13.32 0.60
N VAL A 133 -10.56 12.65 0.67
CA VAL A 133 -9.94 12.20 1.92
C VAL A 133 -9.23 13.38 2.57
N GLU A 134 -9.69 13.78 3.76
CA GLU A 134 -9.19 14.95 4.50
C GLU A 134 -7.67 14.95 4.69
N ALA A 135 -7.07 13.80 5.00
CA ALA A 135 -5.62 13.68 5.19
C ALA A 135 -4.80 13.90 3.90
N HIS A 136 -5.42 13.72 2.72
CA HIS A 136 -4.74 13.79 1.44
C HIS A 136 -4.80 15.20 0.84
N GLY A 137 -5.96 15.84 0.97
CA GLY A 137 -6.19 17.25 0.63
C GLY A 137 -6.13 17.51 -0.87
N VAL A 138 -5.50 18.62 -1.24
CA VAL A 138 -5.49 19.16 -2.59
C VAL A 138 -4.09 19.12 -3.21
N PHE A 139 -4.03 19.26 -4.53
CA PHE A 139 -2.82 19.40 -5.30
C PHE A 139 -3.00 20.44 -6.41
N ALA A 140 -2.17 21.47 -6.40
CA ALA A 140 -2.10 22.49 -7.43
C ALA A 140 -0.76 22.38 -8.20
N PRO A 141 -0.76 21.95 -9.48
CA PRO A 141 0.46 21.84 -10.28
C PRO A 141 1.14 23.20 -10.45
N GLY A 142 2.48 23.20 -10.32
CA GLY A 142 3.28 24.43 -10.36
C GLY A 142 3.29 25.25 -9.07
N ILE A 143 2.54 24.84 -8.04
CA ILE A 143 2.59 25.44 -6.69
C ILE A 143 3.04 24.42 -5.65
N ASP A 144 2.49 23.20 -5.71
CA ASP A 144 2.86 22.09 -4.83
C ASP A 144 4.03 21.26 -5.40
N GLY A 145 4.45 21.52 -6.63
CA GLY A 145 5.39 20.68 -7.39
C GLY A 145 6.88 21.04 -7.30
N GLU A 146 7.27 21.91 -6.36
CA GLU A 146 8.67 22.30 -6.11
C GLU A 146 9.19 21.70 -4.80
#